data_AF-A0A5N5JAK4-F1
#
_entry.id   AF-A0A5N5JAK4-F1
#
_cell.length_a   1.000
_cell.length_b   1.000
_cell.length_c   1.000
_cell.angle_alpha   90.00
_cell.angle_beta   90.00
_cell.angle_gamma   90.00
#
_symmetry.space_group_name_H-M   'P 1'
#
loop_
_entity.id
_entity.type
_entity.pdbx_description
1 polymer ?
#
loop_
_entity_poly.entity_id
_entity_poly.type
_entity_poly.pdbx_seq_one_letter_code
_entity_poly.pdbx_strand_id
1 'polypeptide(L)'
;MASLFKDLTKLSAYRDKRFPGNQEEFEQALHTSTTVYIGNMSFYTTEEQVYELFSRAGEIKKITMGLDKNSKTPCGFCFVLYYSREDTEDAMKFISGTILDDRPIRVDFDWGFQEGRQWGRGRSGGQVRDEYRTDYDPDIL
;
A
#
# COMPACT_ATOMS: atom_id res chain seq x y z
N MET A 1 -10.72 26.23 -9.85
CA MET A 1 -11.29 24.89 -10.13
C MET A 1 -10.32 24.15 -11.03
N ALA A 2 -10.01 22.89 -10.72
CA ALA A 2 -8.95 22.03 -11.30
C ALA A 2 -7.53 22.20 -10.69
N SER A 3 -7.35 21.70 -9.46
CA SER A 3 -6.09 21.03 -9.10
C SER A 3 -6.28 19.56 -9.43
N LEU A 4 -6.16 19.18 -10.71
CA LEU A 4 -6.65 17.86 -11.13
C LEU A 4 -5.78 17.14 -12.16
N PHE A 5 -4.47 17.33 -12.09
CA PHE A 5 -3.53 16.28 -12.47
C PHE A 5 -2.58 16.12 -11.29
N LYS A 6 -3.02 15.36 -10.30
CA LYS A 6 -2.10 14.83 -9.29
C LYS A 6 -1.18 13.91 -10.08
N ASP A 7 0.07 14.31 -10.23
CA ASP A 7 1.05 13.51 -10.96
C ASP A 7 1.24 12.19 -10.22
N LEU A 8 0.52 11.17 -10.67
CA LEU A 8 0.43 9.85 -10.04
C LEU A 8 1.76 9.12 -10.08
N THR A 9 2.69 9.55 -10.93
CA THR A 9 4.03 8.98 -11.03
C THR A 9 5.01 9.55 -10.01
N LYS A 10 4.61 10.59 -9.26
CA LYS A 10 5.46 11.13 -8.19
C LYS A 10 5.66 10.10 -7.09
N LEU A 11 6.92 9.94 -6.70
CA LEU A 11 7.26 9.19 -5.51
C LEU A 11 6.47 9.69 -4.30
N SER A 12 6.05 8.74 -3.47
CA SER A 12 5.24 9.03 -2.29
C SER A 12 5.96 10.03 -1.37
N ALA A 13 5.21 11.00 -0.83
CA ALA A 13 5.71 11.84 0.26
C ALA A 13 5.92 11.04 1.57
N TYR A 14 5.43 9.80 1.62
CA TYR A 14 5.64 8.91 2.75
C TYR A 14 7.08 8.40 2.78
N ARG A 15 7.80 8.72 3.86
CA ARG A 15 9.10 8.13 4.19
C ARG A 15 8.96 7.13 5.33
N ASP A 16 9.30 5.87 5.07
CA ASP A 16 9.37 4.86 6.13
C ASP A 16 10.54 5.16 7.07
N LYS A 17 10.25 5.60 8.29
CA LYS A 17 11.26 5.89 9.33
C LYS A 17 12.12 4.67 9.72
N ARG A 18 11.71 3.45 9.36
CA ARG A 18 12.47 2.22 9.60
C ARG A 18 13.37 1.82 8.42
N PHE A 19 13.41 2.59 7.34
CA PHE A 19 14.38 2.37 6.27
C PHE A 19 15.81 2.52 6.84
N PRO A 20 16.70 1.55 6.62
CA PRO A 20 18.04 1.55 7.26
C PRO A 20 19.02 2.53 6.62
N GLY A 21 18.76 2.99 5.38
CA GLY A 21 19.65 3.83 4.62
C GLY A 21 19.41 5.33 4.77
N ASN A 22 20.20 6.11 4.04
CA ASN A 22 20.07 7.57 3.98
C ASN A 22 18.91 8.00 3.03
N GLN A 23 18.72 9.31 2.86
CA GLN A 23 17.62 9.84 2.03
C GLN A 23 17.78 9.50 0.54
N GLU A 24 18.99 9.59 0.01
CA GLU A 24 19.30 9.30 -1.39
C GLU A 24 19.09 7.82 -1.71
N GLU A 25 19.56 6.94 -0.82
CA GLU A 25 19.34 5.48 -0.92
C GLU A 25 17.85 5.13 -0.86
N PHE A 26 17.06 5.86 -0.05
CA PHE A 26 15.61 5.66 0.02
C PHE A 26 14.91 6.05 -1.29
N GLU A 27 15.27 7.21 -1.85
CA GLU A 27 14.73 7.67 -3.13
C GLU A 27 15.12 6.72 -4.27
N GLN A 28 16.37 6.27 -4.30
CA GLN A 28 16.83 5.29 -5.27
C GLN A 28 16.07 3.95 -5.13
N ALA A 29 15.85 3.48 -3.90
CA ALA A 29 15.07 2.28 -3.65
C ALA A 29 13.61 2.44 -4.13
N LEU A 30 12.99 3.60 -3.88
CA LEU A 30 11.64 3.89 -4.37
C LEU A 30 11.56 3.94 -5.90
N HIS A 31 12.62 4.40 -6.58
CA HIS A 31 12.69 4.43 -8.04
C HIS A 31 12.92 3.06 -8.69
N THR A 32 13.61 2.14 -8.01
CA THR A 32 14.06 0.87 -8.60
C THR A 32 13.28 -0.36 -8.10
N SER A 33 12.60 -0.25 -6.95
CA SER A 33 11.84 -1.35 -6.35
C SER A 33 10.68 -1.81 -7.24
N THR A 34 10.41 -3.11 -7.23
CA THR A 34 9.22 -3.73 -7.84
C THR A 34 8.10 -3.97 -6.83
N THR A 35 8.10 -3.22 -5.72
CA THR A 35 7.11 -3.30 -4.64
C THR A 35 6.21 -2.09 -4.66
N VAL A 36 4.91 -2.32 -4.51
CA VAL A 36 3.94 -1.27 -4.19
C VAL A 36 3.28 -1.55 -2.85
N TYR A 37 3.01 -0.47 -2.12
CA TYR A 37 2.16 -0.46 -0.94
C TYR A 37 0.73 -0.11 -1.37
N ILE A 38 -0.24 -0.86 -0.86
CA ILE A 38 -1.67 -0.61 -1.07
C ILE A 38 -2.27 -0.28 0.27
N GLY A 39 -2.91 0.88 0.39
CA GLY A 39 -3.59 1.32 1.60
C GLY A 39 -5.04 1.73 1.36
N ASN A 40 -5.74 2.01 2.46
CA ASN A 40 -7.16 2.33 2.47
C ASN A 40 -8.09 1.21 1.97
N MET A 41 -7.62 -0.04 2.03
CA MET A 41 -8.45 -1.20 1.72
C MET A 41 -9.46 -1.45 2.85
N SER A 42 -10.48 -2.25 2.57
CA SER A 42 -11.39 -2.72 3.62
C SER A 42 -10.65 -3.75 4.49
N PHE A 43 -11.11 -3.92 5.73
CA PHE A 43 -10.60 -4.97 6.60
C PHE A 43 -11.08 -6.37 6.19
N TYR A 44 -12.08 -6.43 5.31
CA TYR A 44 -12.62 -7.66 4.76
C TYR A 44 -12.01 -8.05 3.41
N THR A 45 -11.22 -7.17 2.77
CA THR A 45 -10.58 -7.44 1.48
C THR A 45 -9.63 -8.63 1.60
N THR A 46 -9.82 -9.65 0.76
CA THR A 46 -9.01 -10.87 0.78
C THR A 46 -7.81 -10.80 -0.17
N GLU A 47 -6.83 -11.69 0.01
CA GLU A 47 -5.66 -11.78 -0.87
C GLU A 47 -6.05 -12.10 -2.31
N GLU A 48 -7.09 -12.93 -2.51
CA GLU A 48 -7.61 -13.31 -3.83
C GLU A 48 -8.19 -12.11 -4.59
N GLN A 49 -8.93 -11.24 -3.90
CA GLN A 49 -9.47 -10.01 -4.50
C GLN A 49 -8.35 -9.04 -4.88
N VAL A 50 -7.32 -8.91 -4.04
CA VAL A 50 -6.12 -8.13 -4.37
C VAL A 50 -5.44 -8.73 -5.59
N TYR A 51 -5.27 -10.06 -5.65
CA TYR A 51 -4.66 -10.74 -6.79
C TYR A 51 -5.42 -10.45 -8.08
N GLU A 52 -6.75 -10.63 -8.10
CA GLU A 52 -7.57 -10.39 -9.29
C GLU A 52 -7.45 -8.95 -9.83
N LEU A 53 -7.47 -7.96 -8.94
CA LEU A 53 -7.37 -6.56 -9.35
C LEU A 53 -5.95 -6.21 -9.82
N PHE A 54 -4.93 -6.60 -9.06
CA PHE A 54 -3.54 -6.20 -9.32
C PHE A 54 -2.91 -6.99 -10.47
N SER A 55 -3.39 -8.19 -10.80
CA SER A 55 -2.98 -8.92 -12.01
C SER A 55 -3.29 -8.18 -13.31
N ARG A 56 -4.15 -7.15 -13.27
CA ARG A 56 -4.43 -6.29 -14.44
C ARG A 56 -3.29 -5.33 -14.78
N ALA A 57 -2.42 -5.02 -13.83
CA ALA A 57 -1.25 -4.17 -14.05
C ALA A 57 0.00 -4.98 -14.45
N GLY A 58 0.10 -6.24 -14.04
CA GLY A 58 1.21 -7.11 -14.42
C GLY A 58 1.26 -8.41 -13.63
N GLU A 59 2.31 -9.21 -13.86
CA GLU A 59 2.48 -10.50 -13.19
C GLU A 59 2.92 -10.32 -11.74
N ILE A 60 2.08 -10.83 -10.81
CA ILE A 60 2.34 -10.75 -9.38
C ILE A 60 3.30 -11.85 -8.95
N LYS A 61 4.43 -11.45 -8.36
CA LYS A 61 5.41 -12.35 -7.76
C LYS A 61 5.02 -12.79 -6.35
N LYS A 62 4.49 -11.87 -5.54
CA LYS A 62 4.08 -12.15 -4.16
C LYS A 62 3.12 -11.08 -3.65
N ILE A 63 2.12 -11.48 -2.88
CA ILE A 63 1.30 -10.59 -2.06
C ILE A 63 1.67 -10.82 -0.59
N THR A 64 1.71 -9.74 0.18
CA THR A 64 1.82 -9.82 1.64
C THR A 64 0.73 -8.96 2.27
N MET A 65 -0.26 -9.60 2.89
CA MET A 65 -1.34 -8.91 3.59
C MET A 65 -0.85 -8.21 4.85
N GLY A 66 -1.30 -6.98 5.06
CA GLY A 66 -1.04 -6.20 6.26
C GLY A 66 -1.98 -6.62 7.37
N LEU A 67 -1.42 -7.02 8.51
CA LEU A 67 -2.14 -7.56 9.65
C LEU A 67 -1.95 -6.69 10.89
N ASP A 68 -2.97 -6.61 11.71
CA ASP A 68 -2.88 -6.07 13.06
C ASP A 68 -1.87 -6.91 13.88
N LYS A 69 -0.95 -6.21 14.57
CA LYS A 69 0.11 -6.86 15.32
C LYS A 69 -0.40 -7.73 16.47
N ASN A 70 -1.54 -7.38 17.05
CA ASN A 70 -2.13 -8.02 18.22
C ASN A 70 -3.15 -9.08 17.82
N SER A 71 -4.19 -8.71 17.05
CA SER A 71 -5.28 -9.62 16.68
C SER A 71 -4.95 -10.54 15.51
N LYS A 72 -3.89 -10.25 14.74
CA LYS A 72 -3.48 -11.00 13.54
C LYS A 72 -4.53 -11.00 12.42
N THR A 73 -5.46 -10.06 12.46
CA THR A 73 -6.47 -9.86 11.41
C THR A 73 -6.01 -8.82 10.39
N PRO A 74 -6.51 -8.83 9.15
CA PRO A 74 -6.21 -7.77 8.18
C PRO A 74 -6.53 -6.38 8.73
N CYS A 75 -5.67 -5.41 8.44
CA CYS A 75 -5.85 -4.01 8.89
C CYS A 75 -5.72 -3.01 7.74
N GLY A 76 -6.34 -3.30 6.60
CA GLY A 76 -6.61 -2.29 5.55
C GLY A 76 -5.41 -1.87 4.70
N PHE A 77 -4.35 -2.68 4.66
CA PHE A 77 -3.24 -2.50 3.74
C PHE A 77 -2.61 -3.83 3.30
N CYS A 78 -1.85 -3.81 2.22
CA CYS A 78 -0.99 -4.91 1.81
C CYS A 78 0.21 -4.41 1.01
N PHE A 79 1.09 -5.35 0.66
CA PHE A 79 2.17 -5.14 -0.30
C PHE A 79 1.98 -6.08 -1.49
N VAL A 80 2.19 -5.57 -2.69
CA VAL A 80 2.25 -6.37 -3.92
C VAL A 80 3.63 -6.23 -4.52
N LEU A 81 4.26 -7.37 -4.75
CA LEU A 81 5.56 -7.52 -5.39
C LEU A 81 5.32 -7.97 -6.83
N TYR A 82 5.82 -7.20 -7.79
CA TYR A 82 5.82 -7.55 -9.21
C TYR A 82 7.18 -8.08 -9.67
N TYR A 83 7.21 -8.67 -10.86
CA TYR A 83 8.44 -9.07 -11.53
C TYR A 83 9.16 -7.91 -12.19
N SER A 84 8.43 -6.92 -12.73
CA SER A 84 9.01 -5.77 -13.40
C SER A 84 8.70 -4.46 -12.69
N ARG A 85 9.51 -3.43 -12.97
CA ARG A 85 9.26 -2.07 -12.51
C ARG A 85 8.08 -1.44 -13.26
N GLU A 86 7.92 -1.75 -14.54
CA GLU A 86 6.84 -1.24 -15.38
C GLU A 86 5.46 -1.57 -14.79
N ASP A 87 5.28 -2.81 -14.32
CA ASP A 87 4.03 -3.26 -13.68
C ASP A 87 3.68 -2.43 -12.42
N THR A 88 4.69 -2.00 -11.65
CA THR A 88 4.45 -1.12 -10.49
C THR A 88 3.98 0.27 -10.91
N GLU A 89 4.50 0.79 -12.02
CA GLU A 89 4.09 2.07 -12.56
C GLU A 89 2.67 2.00 -13.10
N ASP A 90 2.31 0.90 -13.76
CA ASP A 90 0.97 0.66 -14.27
C ASP A 90 -0.04 0.50 -13.13
N ALA A 91 0.31 -0.21 -12.06
CA ALA A 91 -0.51 -0.27 -10.85
C ALA A 91 -0.72 1.14 -10.25
N MET A 92 0.33 1.96 -10.22
CA MET A 92 0.24 3.34 -9.74
C MET A 92 -0.63 4.23 -10.64
N LYS A 93 -0.51 4.10 -11.96
CA LYS A 93 -1.21 4.93 -12.95
C LYS A 93 -2.69 4.54 -13.11
N PHE A 94 -2.99 3.25 -13.14
CA PHE A 94 -4.30 2.74 -13.57
C PHE A 94 -5.14 2.14 -12.44
N ILE A 95 -4.52 1.62 -11.38
CA ILE A 95 -5.24 0.97 -10.27
C ILE A 95 -5.41 1.92 -9.08
N SER A 96 -4.46 2.81 -8.82
CA SER A 96 -4.56 3.79 -7.74
C SER A 96 -5.81 4.67 -7.88
N GLY A 97 -6.60 4.78 -6.81
CA GLY A 97 -7.85 5.55 -6.79
C GLY A 97 -9.08 4.79 -7.31
N THR A 98 -8.92 3.57 -7.83
CA THR A 98 -10.07 2.70 -8.14
C THR A 98 -10.74 2.19 -6.87
N ILE A 99 -11.94 1.64 -7.00
CA ILE A 99 -12.74 1.14 -5.88
C ILE A 99 -12.52 -0.37 -5.73
N LEU A 100 -12.20 -0.81 -4.51
CA LEU A 100 -12.16 -2.20 -4.08
C LEU A 100 -12.93 -2.32 -2.77
N ASP A 101 -13.91 -3.22 -2.70
CA ASP A 101 -14.84 -3.37 -1.56
C ASP A 101 -15.41 -2.03 -1.08
N ASP A 102 -16.02 -1.28 -2.01
CA ASP A 102 -16.62 0.04 -1.78
C ASP A 102 -15.67 1.13 -1.26
N ARG A 103 -14.35 0.90 -1.32
CA ARG A 103 -13.35 1.87 -0.86
C ARG A 103 -12.38 2.28 -1.97
N PRO A 104 -12.08 3.58 -2.10
CA PRO A 104 -11.04 4.03 -3.00
C PRO A 104 -9.66 3.64 -2.46
N ILE A 105 -8.97 2.72 -3.13
CA ILE A 105 -7.65 2.26 -2.71
C ILE A 105 -6.57 3.26 -3.11
N ARG A 106 -5.50 3.32 -2.32
CA ARG A 106 -4.32 4.12 -2.61
C ARG A 106 -3.14 3.19 -2.85
N VAL A 107 -2.54 3.29 -4.03
CA VAL A 107 -1.26 2.65 -4.34
C VAL A 107 -0.14 3.68 -4.16
N ASP A 108 0.99 3.25 -3.61
CA ASP A 108 2.24 4.01 -3.53
C ASP A 108 3.42 3.12 -3.88
N PHE A 109 4.46 3.68 -4.50
CA PHE A 109 5.75 2.99 -4.58
C PHE A 109 6.31 2.73 -3.18
N ASP A 110 6.90 1.56 -3.01
CA ASP A 110 7.50 1.15 -1.75
C ASP A 110 8.94 0.67 -1.98
N TRP A 111 9.82 0.95 -1.02
CA TRP A 111 11.26 0.72 -1.14
C TRP A 111 11.65 -0.76 -1.10
N GLY A 112 10.72 -1.66 -0.82
CA GLY A 112 10.95 -3.09 -0.77
C GLY A 112 10.33 -3.73 0.47
N PHE A 113 9.60 -4.82 0.28
CA PHE A 113 9.08 -5.57 1.42
C PHE A 113 10.22 -6.16 2.27
N GLN A 114 10.11 -6.02 3.58
CA GLN A 114 10.95 -6.71 4.56
C GLN A 114 10.07 -7.37 5.61
N GLU A 115 10.53 -8.52 6.11
CA GLU A 115 9.85 -9.24 7.18
C GLU A 115 9.63 -8.34 8.40
N GLY A 116 8.43 -8.39 8.95
CA GLY A 116 7.98 -7.51 10.03
C GLY A 116 7.24 -6.25 9.55
N ARG A 117 7.32 -5.89 8.25
CA ARG A 117 6.53 -4.76 7.69
C ARG A 117 5.07 -5.13 7.45
N GLN A 118 4.70 -6.42 7.46
CA GLN A 118 3.31 -6.85 7.42
C GLN A 118 2.51 -6.45 8.66
N TRP A 119 3.17 -6.07 9.76
CA TRP A 119 2.47 -5.70 10.99
C TRP A 119 2.12 -4.21 11.00
N GLY A 120 0.87 -3.92 11.36
CA GLY A 120 0.42 -2.60 11.76
C GLY A 120 1.33 -1.99 12.83
N ARG A 121 1.49 -0.67 12.76
CA ARG A 121 2.44 0.09 13.59
C ARG A 121 1.76 1.05 14.57
N GLY A 122 0.43 1.06 14.60
CA GLY A 122 -0.36 1.75 15.61
C GLY A 122 -0.10 1.16 16.99
N ARG A 123 -0.28 1.98 18.02
CA ARG A 123 -0.30 1.57 19.43
C ARG A 123 -1.35 0.47 19.70
N SER A 124 -2.50 0.52 19.05
CA SER A 124 -3.57 -0.50 19.17
C SER A 124 -3.27 -1.82 18.44
N GLY A 125 -2.25 -1.84 17.57
CA GLY A 125 -1.86 -2.99 16.75
C GLY A 125 -2.08 -2.77 15.25
N GLY A 126 -3.07 -1.95 14.88
CA GLY A 126 -3.48 -1.67 13.50
C GLY A 126 -2.62 -0.62 12.81
N GLN A 127 -3.15 0.08 11.80
CA GLN A 127 -2.41 1.15 11.15
C GLN A 127 -2.37 2.42 12.02
N VAL A 128 -1.23 3.11 12.02
CA VAL A 128 -1.10 4.43 12.71
C VAL A 128 -2.15 5.42 12.21
N ARG A 129 -2.50 5.36 10.92
CA ARG A 129 -3.53 6.22 10.31
C ARG A 129 -4.87 6.10 11.04
N ASP A 130 -5.27 4.88 11.37
CA ASP A 130 -6.60 4.60 11.91
C ASP A 130 -6.74 5.12 13.35
N GLU A 131 -5.63 5.31 14.07
CA GLU A 131 -5.62 5.92 15.42
C GLU A 131 -5.91 7.42 15.43
N TYR A 132 -5.64 8.09 14.31
CA TYR A 132 -5.87 9.53 14.14
C TYR A 132 -7.09 9.81 13.27
N ARG A 133 -7.82 8.78 12.87
CA ARG A 133 -9.02 8.90 12.06
C ARG A 133 -10.15 9.50 12.90
N THR A 134 -10.79 10.54 12.37
CA THR A 134 -11.91 11.22 13.03
C THR A 134 -13.22 11.05 12.28
N ASP A 135 -13.15 10.68 11.01
CA ASP A 135 -14.28 10.23 10.19
C ASP A 135 -14.72 8.82 10.60
N TYR A 136 -16.05 8.62 10.64
CA TYR A 136 -16.64 7.31 10.86
C TYR A 136 -16.26 6.38 9.70
N ASP A 137 -15.68 5.24 10.03
CA ASP A 137 -15.36 4.17 9.09
C ASP A 137 -16.07 2.89 9.59
N PRO A 138 -17.03 2.32 8.83
CA PRO A 138 -17.78 1.15 9.29
C PRO A 138 -16.91 -0.09 9.53
N ASP A 139 -15.71 -0.13 8.96
CA ASP A 139 -14.75 -1.23 9.16
C ASP A 139 -13.96 -1.08 10.47
N ILE A 140 -13.94 0.11 11.07
CA ILE A 140 -13.19 0.45 12.29
C ILE A 140 -14.20 0.74 13.40
N LEU A 141 -14.71 -0.34 14.02
CA LEU A 141 -15.61 -0.27 15.18
C LEU A 141 -14.87 0.01 16.48
#